data_AF-A0A7J8YLS9-F1
#
_entry.id   AF-A0A7J8YLS9-F1
#
_cell.length_a   1.000
_cell.length_b   1.000
_cell.length_c   1.000
_cell.angle_alpha   90.00
_cell.angle_beta   90.00
_cell.angle_gamma   90.00
#
_symmetry.space_group_name_H-M   'P 1'
#
loop_
_entity.id
_entity.type
_entity.pdbx_description
1 polymer ?
#
loop_
_entity_poly.entity_id
_entity_poly.type
_entity_poly.pdbx_seq_one_letter_code
_entity_poly.pdbx_strand_id
1 'polypeptide(L)'
;MVDEIWQELAKAKYMLWEHASSKRSWELQSLKEACETALREKHFLDDSQPEGFLDEAGISHMKQLEVLRQVFRKAGEADIPCEVPDYLCCKITLDIFCDPVITPSGVTYERAVILDHLQKVGKFDPITREPLDQSQLVPNLAIKEAVQAYLDKHGWAYKLD
;
A
#
# COMPACT_ATOMS: atom_id res chain seq x y z
N MET A 1 -19.14 18.58 4.64
CA MET A 1 -18.97 19.07 3.25
C MET A 1 -17.60 18.76 2.66
N VAL A 2 -16.46 19.23 3.19
CA VAL A 2 -15.13 18.85 2.63
C VAL A 2 -14.83 17.36 2.83
N ASP A 3 -15.15 16.83 4.03
CA ASP A 3 -14.99 15.41 4.33
C ASP A 3 -15.90 14.52 3.46
N GLU A 4 -17.12 14.96 3.18
CA GLU A 4 -18.08 14.25 2.30
C GLU A 4 -17.56 14.17 0.85
N ILE A 5 -16.98 15.25 0.32
CA ILE A 5 -16.41 15.25 -1.04
C ILE A 5 -15.24 14.27 -1.12
N TRP A 6 -14.36 14.27 -0.12
CA TRP A 6 -13.24 13.34 -0.09
C TRP A 6 -13.69 11.89 0.07
N GLN A 7 -14.70 11.62 0.90
CA GLN A 7 -15.26 10.28 1.08
C GLN A 7 -15.82 9.72 -0.23
N GLU A 8 -16.61 10.51 -0.96
CA GLU A 8 -17.15 10.09 -2.26
C GLU A 8 -16.03 9.89 -3.31
N LEU A 9 -15.02 10.76 -3.32
CA LEU A 9 -13.85 10.60 -4.19
C LEU A 9 -13.08 9.32 -3.86
N ALA A 10 -12.80 9.05 -2.58
CA ALA A 10 -12.09 7.87 -2.12
C ALA A 10 -12.84 6.60 -2.49
N LYS A 11 -14.16 6.57 -2.26
CA LYS A 11 -15.03 5.48 -2.68
C LYS A 11 -14.95 5.23 -4.19
N ALA A 12 -15.05 6.27 -5.01
CA ALA A 12 -14.94 6.14 -6.46
C ALA A 12 -13.56 5.60 -6.90
N LYS A 13 -12.48 6.10 -6.28
CA LYS A 13 -11.10 5.65 -6.53
C LYS A 13 -10.91 4.18 -6.15
N TYR A 14 -11.43 3.77 -4.99
CA TYR A 14 -11.40 2.38 -4.55
C TYR A 14 -12.12 1.46 -5.54
N MET A 15 -13.33 1.79 -5.98
CA MET A 15 -14.08 0.98 -6.95
C MET A 15 -13.35 0.83 -8.30
N LEU A 16 -12.73 1.91 -8.78
CA LEU A 16 -11.91 1.87 -10.01
C LEU A 16 -10.68 0.97 -9.83
N TRP A 17 -10.01 1.07 -8.67
CA TRP A 17 -8.90 0.19 -8.34
C TRP A 17 -9.36 -1.27 -8.25
N GLU A 18 -10.48 -1.57 -7.57
CA GLU A 18 -10.98 -2.92 -7.37
C GLU A 18 -11.26 -3.63 -8.70
N HIS A 19 -11.91 -2.94 -9.64
CA HIS A 19 -12.13 -3.46 -10.98
C HIS A 19 -10.81 -3.70 -11.74
N ALA A 20 -9.89 -2.73 -11.70
CA ALA A 20 -8.60 -2.84 -12.41
C ALA A 20 -7.71 -3.94 -11.80
N SER A 21 -7.64 -4.02 -10.48
CA SER A 21 -6.89 -5.00 -9.69
C SER A 21 -7.42 -6.42 -9.92
N SER A 22 -8.75 -6.60 -9.93
CA SER A 22 -9.36 -7.90 -10.22
C SER A 22 -8.95 -8.42 -11.60
N LYS A 23 -8.96 -7.54 -12.61
CA LYS A 23 -8.51 -7.90 -13.97
C LYS A 23 -7.02 -8.24 -13.99
N ARG A 24 -6.16 -7.42 -13.38
CA ARG A 24 -4.71 -7.66 -13.30
C ARG A 24 -4.38 -8.96 -12.57
N SER A 25 -5.05 -9.23 -11.45
CA SER A 25 -4.87 -10.45 -10.66
C SER A 25 -5.19 -11.70 -11.50
N TRP A 26 -6.29 -11.67 -12.26
CA TRP A 26 -6.64 -12.76 -13.17
C TRP A 26 -5.60 -12.94 -14.28
N GLU A 27 -5.16 -11.86 -14.93
CA GLU A 27 -4.14 -11.89 -15.99
C GLU A 27 -2.79 -12.43 -15.47
N LEU A 28 -2.35 -11.97 -14.29
CA LEU A 28 -1.12 -12.43 -13.65
C LEU A 28 -1.20 -13.90 -13.27
N GLN A 29 -2.32 -14.36 -12.73
CA GLN A 29 -2.50 -15.76 -12.35
C GLN A 29 -2.51 -16.68 -13.58
N SER A 30 -3.24 -16.29 -14.64
CA SER A 30 -3.25 -17.04 -15.90
C SER A 30 -1.85 -17.14 -16.52
N LEU A 31 -1.11 -16.03 -16.56
CA LEU A 31 0.24 -16.01 -17.09
C LEU A 31 1.22 -16.83 -16.23
N LYS A 32 1.08 -16.77 -14.90
CA LYS A 32 1.88 -17.58 -13.97
C LYS A 32 1.70 -19.06 -14.22
N GLU A 33 0.45 -19.53 -14.37
CA GLU A 33 0.14 -20.94 -14.64
C GLU A 33 0.72 -21.40 -15.98
N ALA A 34 0.62 -20.57 -17.02
CA ALA A 34 1.21 -20.84 -18.33
C ALA A 34 2.74 -20.95 -18.24
N CYS A 35 3.39 -20.03 -17.53
CA CYS A 35 4.86 -20.06 -17.33
C CYS A 35 5.31 -21.26 -16.50
N GLU A 36 4.59 -21.62 -15.42
CA GLU A 36 4.90 -22.81 -14.63
C GLU A 36 4.78 -24.10 -15.46
N THR A 37 3.73 -24.18 -16.31
CA THR A 37 3.52 -25.32 -17.21
C THR A 37 4.65 -25.44 -18.23
N ALA A 38 4.99 -24.34 -18.91
CA ALA A 38 6.08 -24.31 -19.88
C ALA A 38 7.44 -24.68 -19.27
N LEU A 39 7.73 -24.24 -18.04
CA LEU A 39 8.96 -24.62 -17.33
C LEU A 39 9.00 -26.12 -16.98
N ARG A 40 7.85 -26.73 -16.63
CA ARG A 40 7.77 -28.17 -16.36
C ARG A 40 7.95 -28.99 -17.63
N GLU A 41 7.31 -28.59 -18.73
CA GLU A 41 7.46 -29.25 -20.03
C GLU A 41 8.89 -29.20 -20.54
N LYS A 42 9.57 -28.05 -20.41
CA LYS A 42 10.99 -27.91 -20.77
C LYS A 42 11.88 -28.88 -20.00
N HIS A 43 11.67 -29.02 -18.69
CA HIS A 43 12.44 -29.97 -17.87
C HIS A 43 12.21 -31.41 -18.30
N PHE A 44 10.96 -31.78 -18.58
CA PHE A 44 10.62 -33.13 -19.04
C PHE A 44 11.32 -33.49 -20.36
N LEU A 45 11.56 -32.51 -21.25
CA LEU A 45 12.32 -32.72 -22.49
C LEU A 45 13.83 -32.89 -22.23
N ASP A 46 14.40 -32.20 -21.23
CA ASP A 46 15.82 -32.29 -20.84
C ASP A 46 16.15 -33.63 -20.14
N ASP A 47 15.25 -34.14 -19.29
CA ASP A 47 15.38 -35.39 -18.52
C ASP A 47 15.35 -36.68 -19.37
N SER A 48 15.14 -36.56 -20.69
CA SER A 48 15.13 -37.72 -21.59
C SER A 48 16.52 -38.29 -21.90
N GLN A 49 17.59 -37.73 -21.31
CA GLN A 49 18.95 -38.30 -21.30
C GLN A 49 19.23 -39.02 -19.98
N PRO A 50 19.59 -40.32 -19.97
CA PRO A 50 19.72 -41.09 -18.74
C PRO A 50 21.13 -40.92 -18.15
N GLU A 51 21.26 -40.38 -16.94
CA GLU A 51 22.28 -40.85 -15.99
C GLU A 51 21.96 -40.43 -14.56
N GLY A 52 21.91 -41.44 -13.68
CA GLY A 52 21.36 -41.34 -12.34
C GLY A 52 22.34 -40.78 -11.33
N PHE A 53 22.05 -39.58 -10.84
CA PHE A 53 22.16 -39.13 -9.45
C PHE A 53 21.05 -38.08 -9.28
N LEU A 54 20.73 -37.61 -8.07
CA LEU A 54 19.81 -36.45 -7.93
C LEU A 54 20.46 -35.26 -8.65
N ASP A 55 20.10 -35.08 -9.91
CA ASP A 55 20.89 -34.35 -10.89
C ASP A 55 20.87 -32.86 -10.58
N GLU A 56 21.99 -32.18 -10.80
CA GLU A 56 22.11 -30.72 -10.66
C GLU A 56 21.00 -30.00 -11.45
N ALA A 57 20.53 -30.62 -12.54
CA ALA A 57 19.40 -30.20 -13.35
C ALA A 57 18.07 -30.09 -12.57
N GLY A 58 17.72 -31.10 -11.75
CA GLY A 58 16.50 -31.08 -10.94
C GLY A 58 16.53 -30.00 -9.85
N ILE A 59 17.70 -29.80 -9.22
CA ILE A 59 17.91 -28.71 -8.26
C ILE A 59 17.81 -27.34 -8.97
N SER A 60 18.33 -27.23 -10.19
CA SER A 60 18.25 -26.01 -11.02
C SER A 60 16.80 -25.68 -11.39
N HIS A 61 15.99 -26.67 -11.76
CA HIS A 61 14.58 -26.49 -12.11
C HIS A 61 13.72 -26.01 -10.95
N MET A 62 13.89 -26.62 -9.76
CA MET A 62 13.19 -26.18 -8.56
C MET A 62 13.50 -24.72 -8.23
N LYS A 63 14.76 -24.30 -8.40
CA LYS A 63 15.16 -22.89 -8.23
C LYS A 63 14.49 -21.99 -9.26
N GLN A 64 14.39 -22.40 -10.53
CA GLN A 64 13.70 -21.62 -11.56
C GLN A 64 12.21 -21.41 -11.26
N LEU A 65 11.51 -22.46 -10.80
CA LEU A 65 10.11 -22.35 -10.38
C LEU A 65 9.92 -21.40 -9.20
N GLU A 66 10.82 -21.45 -8.21
CA GLU A 66 10.75 -20.53 -7.07
C GLU A 66 10.99 -19.07 -7.49
N VAL A 67 11.99 -18.82 -8.35
CA VAL A 67 12.24 -17.49 -8.89
C VAL A 67 11.03 -17.00 -9.70
N LEU A 68 10.42 -17.85 -10.52
CA LEU A 68 9.22 -17.49 -11.29
C LEU A 68 8.08 -17.06 -10.34
N ARG A 69 7.81 -17.86 -9.31
CA ARG A 69 6.79 -17.53 -8.30
C ARG A 69 7.08 -16.21 -7.59
N GLN A 70 8.34 -15.96 -7.27
CA GLN A 70 8.76 -14.70 -6.67
C GLN A 70 8.53 -13.50 -7.60
N VAL A 71 8.79 -13.63 -8.90
CA VAL A 71 8.53 -12.58 -9.90
C VAL A 71 7.05 -12.23 -9.95
N PHE A 72 6.16 -13.22 -10.07
CA PHE A 72 4.72 -12.97 -10.09
C PHE A 72 4.19 -12.40 -8.76
N ARG A 73 4.74 -12.86 -7.63
CA ARG A 73 4.41 -12.29 -6.32
C ARG A 73 4.76 -10.81 -6.24
N LYS A 74 5.97 -10.43 -6.68
CA LYS A 74 6.41 -9.02 -6.73
C LYS A 74 5.57 -8.18 -7.70
N ALA A 75 5.18 -8.77 -8.84
CA ALA A 75 4.35 -8.07 -9.82
C ALA A 75 2.94 -7.72 -9.30
N GLY A 76 2.39 -8.55 -8.41
CA GLY A 76 1.09 -8.31 -7.78
C GLY A 76 1.15 -7.59 -6.42
N GLU A 77 2.34 -7.29 -5.88
CA GLU A 77 2.52 -6.83 -4.50
C GLU A 77 1.76 -5.53 -4.18
N ALA A 78 1.72 -4.59 -5.13
CA ALA A 78 1.01 -3.32 -4.96
C ALA A 78 -0.51 -3.47 -4.80
N ASP A 79 -1.07 -4.55 -5.34
CA ASP A 79 -2.51 -4.85 -5.33
C ASP A 79 -2.94 -5.72 -4.13
N ILE A 80 -2.00 -6.13 -3.28
CA ILE A 80 -2.31 -6.86 -2.05
C ILE A 80 -2.66 -5.85 -0.96
N PRO A 81 -3.90 -5.84 -0.43
CA PRO A 81 -4.25 -4.97 0.69
C PRO A 81 -3.40 -5.32 1.91
N CYS A 82 -2.78 -4.31 2.51
CA CYS A 82 -2.02 -4.43 3.75
C CYS A 82 -2.32 -3.23 4.66
N GLU A 83 -1.53 -3.03 5.71
CA GLU A 83 -1.68 -1.86 6.58
C GLU A 83 -1.00 -0.64 5.96
N VAL A 84 -1.67 0.51 6.03
CA VAL A 84 -1.06 1.79 5.63
C VAL A 84 0.07 2.12 6.62
N PRO A 85 1.26 2.53 6.15
CA PRO A 85 2.36 2.86 7.05
C PRO A 85 2.01 3.99 8.04
N ASP A 86 2.29 3.78 9.34
CA ASP A 86 1.97 4.72 10.44
C ASP A 86 2.45 6.16 10.26
N TYR A 87 3.50 6.37 9.44
CA TYR A 87 4.03 7.71 9.15
C TYR A 87 3.17 8.49 8.15
N LEU A 88 2.23 7.82 7.46
CA LEU A 88 1.20 8.41 6.62
C LEU A 88 -0.15 8.56 7.35
N CYS A 89 -0.22 8.14 8.61
CA CYS A 89 -1.43 8.15 9.41
C CYS A 89 -1.39 9.24 10.51
N CYS A 90 -2.56 9.81 10.76
CA CYS A 90 -2.78 10.80 11.80
C CYS A 90 -2.61 10.19 13.20
N LYS A 91 -1.95 10.92 14.11
CA LYS A 91 -1.69 10.44 15.49
C LYS A 91 -2.92 10.40 16.39
N ILE A 92 -4.06 10.93 15.93
CA ILE A 92 -5.33 10.90 16.68
C ILE A 92 -6.31 9.93 16.03
N THR A 93 -6.56 10.05 14.72
CA THR A 93 -7.54 9.19 14.04
C THR A 93 -6.98 7.83 13.68
N LEU A 94 -5.66 7.71 13.55
CA LEU A 94 -4.96 6.53 13.03
C LEU A 94 -5.25 6.23 11.55
N ASP A 95 -6.05 7.07 10.90
CA ASP A 95 -6.33 7.01 9.47
C ASP A 95 -5.28 7.74 8.64
N ILE A 96 -5.19 7.38 7.35
CA ILE A 96 -4.34 8.06 6.38
C ILE A 96 -4.71 9.56 6.28
N PHE A 97 -3.71 10.44 6.18
CA PHE A 97 -3.98 11.89 6.13
C PHE A 97 -4.77 12.31 4.89
N CYS A 98 -5.74 13.20 5.06
CA CYS A 98 -6.41 13.92 3.99
C CYS A 98 -5.88 15.37 3.89
N ASP A 99 -5.83 16.08 5.03
CA ASP A 99 -5.33 17.45 5.13
C ASP A 99 -4.33 17.60 6.28
N PRO A 100 -3.10 17.08 6.10
CA PRO A 100 -2.10 17.05 7.15
C PRO A 100 -1.63 18.47 7.52
N VAL A 101 -1.58 18.75 8.82
CA VAL A 101 -0.99 19.96 9.40
C VAL A 101 0.07 19.60 10.42
N ILE A 102 1.16 20.36 10.44
CA ILE A 102 2.29 20.17 11.36
C ILE A 102 2.29 21.25 12.44
N THR A 103 2.58 20.83 13.67
CA THR A 103 2.75 21.70 14.84
C THR A 103 4.22 22.18 14.94
N PRO A 104 4.52 23.25 15.70
CA PRO A 104 5.91 23.66 15.96
C PRO A 104 6.77 22.58 16.60
N SER A 105 6.15 21.65 17.33
CA SER A 105 6.80 20.49 17.93
C SER A 105 7.16 19.39 16.91
N GLY A 106 6.82 19.58 15.63
CA GLY A 106 7.13 18.67 14.53
C GLY A 106 6.14 17.52 14.35
N VAL A 107 5.02 17.50 15.08
CA VAL A 107 4.02 16.43 14.99
C VAL A 107 2.96 16.79 13.94
N THR A 108 2.56 15.82 13.11
CA THR A 108 1.55 16.01 12.07
C THR A 108 0.22 15.38 12.46
N TYR A 109 -0.86 16.12 12.25
CA TYR A 109 -2.24 15.74 12.54
C TYR A 109 -3.16 16.01 11.36
N GLU A 110 -4.32 15.38 11.35
CA GLU A 110 -5.42 15.75 10.48
C GLU A 110 -6.00 17.09 10.94
N ARG A 111 -6.17 18.05 10.00
CA ARG A 111 -6.54 19.43 10.34
C ARG A 111 -7.83 19.50 11.14
N ALA A 112 -8.89 18.85 10.66
CA ALA A 112 -10.19 18.89 11.33
C ALA A 112 -10.10 18.41 12.78
N VAL A 113 -9.27 17.40 13.02
CA VAL A 113 -9.17 16.70 14.31
C VAL A 113 -8.34 17.49 15.31
N ILE A 114 -7.21 18.05 14.90
CA ILE A 114 -6.41 18.89 15.81
C ILE A 114 -7.13 20.19 16.15
N LEU A 115 -7.88 20.77 15.21
CA LEU A 115 -8.71 21.95 15.48
C LEU A 115 -9.81 21.63 16.51
N ASP A 116 -10.47 20.48 16.37
CA ASP A 116 -11.49 20.03 17.32
C ASP A 116 -10.90 19.82 18.72
N HIS A 117 -9.72 19.20 18.81
CA HIS A 117 -8.98 19.04 20.07
C HIS A 117 -8.65 20.39 20.73
N LEU A 118 -8.09 21.33 19.96
CA LEU A 118 -7.74 22.66 20.47
C LEU A 118 -8.98 23.43 20.98
N GLN A 119 -10.14 23.19 20.38
CA GLN A 119 -11.41 23.81 20.79
C GLN A 119 -12.06 23.14 22.00
N LYS A 120 -12.12 21.80 22.03
CA LYS A 120 -12.89 21.04 23.03
C LYS A 120 -12.07 20.58 24.24
N VAL A 121 -10.80 20.24 24.03
CA VAL A 121 -9.94 19.63 25.05
C VAL A 121 -9.00 20.66 25.66
N GLY A 122 -8.33 21.46 24.82
CA GLY A 122 -7.51 22.57 25.28
C GLY A 122 -6.37 22.94 24.34
N LYS A 123 -5.78 24.11 24.59
CA LYS A 123 -4.71 24.72 23.79
C LYS A 123 -3.32 24.13 24.04
N PHE A 124 -3.19 22.83 23.80
CA PHE A 124 -1.93 22.11 23.94
C PHE A 124 -1.81 20.99 22.91
N ASP A 125 -0.59 20.66 22.51
CA ASP A 125 -0.30 19.55 21.61
C ASP A 125 -0.70 18.21 22.25
N PRO A 126 -1.51 17.37 21.58
CA PRO A 126 -2.00 16.10 22.14
C PRO A 126 -0.90 15.15 22.61
N ILE A 127 0.26 15.17 21.94
CA ILE A 127 1.37 14.25 22.19
C ILE A 127 2.39 14.90 23.13
N THR A 128 2.90 16.07 22.79
CA THR A 128 4.00 16.71 23.54
C THR A 128 3.51 17.49 24.76
N ARG A 129 2.22 17.81 24.82
CA ARG A 129 1.58 18.64 25.86
C ARG A 129 2.09 20.08 25.91
N GLU A 130 2.87 20.51 24.92
CA GLU A 130 3.32 21.89 24.81
C GLU A 130 2.15 22.82 24.45
N PRO A 131 2.17 24.10 24.88
CA PRO A 131 1.14 25.06 24.49
C PRO A 131 1.04 25.18 22.97
N LEU A 132 -0.18 25.05 22.45
CA LEU A 132 -0.44 25.05 21.02
C LEU A 132 -1.69 25.88 20.71
N ASP A 133 -1.55 26.83 19.79
CA ASP A 133 -2.65 27.62 19.25
C ASP A 133 -2.88 27.29 17.77
N GLN A 134 -4.14 27.43 17.32
CA GLN A 134 -4.55 27.16 15.95
C GLN A 134 -3.72 27.95 14.93
N SER A 135 -3.32 29.17 15.25
CA SER A 135 -2.51 30.03 14.37
C SER A 135 -1.12 29.47 14.06
N GLN A 136 -0.65 28.51 14.86
CA GLN A 136 0.67 27.88 14.69
C GLN A 136 0.63 26.64 13.79
N LEU A 137 -0.55 26.20 13.35
CA LEU A 137 -0.72 25.03 12.49
C LEU A 137 -0.36 25.39 11.04
N VAL A 138 0.64 24.70 10.50
CA VAL A 138 1.09 24.89 9.12
C VAL A 138 0.69 23.68 8.27
N PRO A 139 0.15 23.85 7.05
CA PRO A 139 -0.09 22.72 6.14
C PRO A 139 1.21 21.94 5.87
N ASN A 140 1.19 20.62 6.08
CA ASN A 140 2.34 19.75 5.80
C ASN A 140 2.23 19.20 4.36
N LEU A 141 2.61 20.03 3.39
CA LEU A 141 2.50 19.70 1.97
C LEU A 141 3.34 18.47 1.58
N ALA A 142 4.49 18.26 2.24
CA ALA A 142 5.34 17.10 1.97
C ALA A 142 4.64 15.78 2.33
N ILE A 143 3.96 15.73 3.48
CA ILE A 143 3.16 14.55 3.85
C ILE A 143 1.96 14.40 2.93
N LYS A 144 1.32 15.51 2.53
CA LYS A 144 0.21 15.46 1.57
C LYS A 144 0.62 14.85 0.23
N GLU A 145 1.78 15.22 -0.30
CA GLU A 145 2.34 14.64 -1.52
C GLU A 145 2.75 13.18 -1.32
N ALA A 146 3.35 12.83 -0.18
CA ALA A 146 3.73 11.45 0.15
C ALA A 146 2.51 10.52 0.22
N VAL A 147 1.42 10.98 0.84
CA VAL A 147 0.14 10.24 0.86
C VAL A 147 -0.41 10.08 -0.54
N GLN A 148 -0.43 11.13 -1.36
CA GLN A 148 -0.93 11.02 -2.73
C GLN A 148 -0.10 10.01 -3.55
N ALA A 149 1.23 10.07 -3.45
CA ALA A 149 2.12 9.13 -4.13
C ALA A 149 1.95 7.68 -3.64
N TYR A 150 1.59 7.49 -2.37
CA TYR A 150 1.24 6.18 -1.82
C TYR A 150 -0.09 5.67 -2.38
N LEU A 151 -1.12 6.50 -2.36
CA LEU A 151 -2.47 6.18 -2.87
C LEU A 151 -2.48 5.87 -4.38
N ASP A 152 -1.63 6.55 -5.15
CA ASP A 152 -1.48 6.28 -6.59
C ASP A 152 -0.93 4.87 -6.88
N LYS A 153 -0.11 4.33 -5.96
CA LYS A 153 0.45 2.97 -6.06
C LYS A 153 -0.44 1.93 -5.39
N HIS A 154 -1.12 2.30 -4.32
CA HIS A 154 -1.88 1.41 -3.44
C HIS A 154 -3.34 1.84 -3.41
N GLY A 155 -4.05 1.63 -4.53
CA GLY A 155 -5.43 2.08 -4.68
C GLY A 155 -6.42 1.46 -3.68
N TRP A 156 -6.09 0.30 -3.09
CA TRP A 156 -6.85 -0.30 -2.00
C TRP A 156 -6.86 0.56 -0.73
N ALA A 157 -5.88 1.43 -0.53
CA ALA A 157 -5.77 2.29 0.65
C ALA A 157 -6.77 3.45 0.64
N TYR A 158 -7.56 3.60 -0.43
CA TYR A 158 -8.74 4.47 -0.44
C TYR A 158 -9.95 3.85 0.28
N LYS A 159 -9.86 2.60 0.74
CA LYS A 159 -10.94 1.94 1.47
C LYS A 159 -11.23 2.70 2.76
N LEU A 160 -12.48 3.13 2.89
CA LEU A 160 -13.02 3.69 4.12
C LEU A 160 -13.71 2.57 4.89
N ASP A 161 -13.36 2.41 6.17
CA ASP A 161 -14.02 1.47 7.08
C ASP A 161 -15.39 1.97 7.54
#